data_AF-A0A9X8CVI0-F1
#
_entry.id   AF-A0A9X8CVI0-F1
#
_cell.length_a   1.000
_cell.length_b   1.000
_cell.length_c   1.000
_cell.angle_alpha   90.00
_cell.angle_beta   90.00
_cell.angle_gamma   90.00
#
_symmetry.space_group_name_H-M   'P 1'
#
loop_
_entity.id
_entity.type
_entity.pdbx_description
1 polymer ?
#
loop_
_entity_poly.entity_id
_entity_poly.type
_entity_poly.pdbx_seq_one_letter_code
_entity_poly.pdbx_strand_id
1 'polypeptide(L)'
;MNTGCNYSSTANKYGCSYGQVYAWVKKYKDKGIEGLYDRRSKNKAISQLSDIEKLKAENRLLKAQTQQQQMEIDFLKNSTK
;
A
#
# COMPACT_ATOMS: atom_id res chain seq x y z
N MET A 1 -1.76 12.71 -24.09
CA MET A 1 -1.81 11.27 -23.74
C MET A 1 -2.33 11.15 -22.31
N ASN A 2 -3.64 10.91 -22.16
CA ASN A 2 -4.27 10.78 -20.85
C ASN A 2 -4.17 9.31 -20.41
N THR A 3 -3.02 8.92 -19.86
CA THR A 3 -2.89 7.60 -19.22
C THR A 3 -3.67 7.66 -17.92
N GLY A 4 -4.76 6.91 -17.80
CA GLY A 4 -5.75 6.91 -16.70
C GLY A 4 -5.25 6.54 -15.30
N CYS A 5 -4.00 6.88 -14.96
CA CYS A 5 -3.44 6.84 -13.62
C CYS A 5 -3.12 8.29 -13.24
N ASN A 6 -4.00 8.90 -12.45
CA ASN A 6 -3.85 10.29 -12.05
C ASN A 6 -2.80 10.41 -10.93
N TYR A 7 -1.52 10.22 -11.29
CA TYR A 7 -0.41 10.12 -10.35
C TYR A 7 -0.30 11.36 -9.44
N SER A 8 -0.61 12.54 -9.98
CA SER A 8 -0.64 13.81 -9.22
C SER A 8 -1.75 13.82 -8.17
N SER A 9 -2.93 13.30 -8.49
CA SER A 9 -4.03 13.19 -7.52
C SER A 9 -3.72 12.15 -6.45
N THR A 10 -3.11 11.01 -6.80
CA THR A 10 -2.67 10.00 -5.83
C THR A 10 -1.57 10.54 -4.92
N ALA A 11 -0.61 11.27 -5.49
CA ALA A 11 0.46 11.94 -4.75
C ALA A 11 -0.11 12.90 -3.69
N ASN A 12 -1.03 13.78 -4.10
CA ASN A 12 -1.69 14.71 -3.20
C ASN A 12 -2.55 14.01 -2.13
N LYS A 13 -3.30 12.96 -2.51
CA LYS A 13 -4.18 12.22 -1.59
C LYS A 13 -3.40 11.54 -0.44
N TYR A 14 -2.22 11.03 -0.74
CA TYR A 14 -1.40 10.29 0.23
C TYR A 14 -0.19 11.08 0.75
N GLY A 15 -0.10 12.37 0.42
CA GLY A 15 0.99 13.25 0.87
C GLY A 15 2.38 12.78 0.41
N CYS A 16 2.47 12.14 -0.75
CA CYS A 16 3.72 11.65 -1.32
C CYS A 16 4.06 12.38 -2.62
N SER A 17 5.31 12.32 -3.06
CA SER A 17 5.72 12.98 -4.31
C SER A 17 5.23 12.23 -5.55
N TYR A 18 4.96 12.97 -6.62
CA TYR A 18 4.64 12.41 -7.94
C TYR A 18 5.65 11.33 -8.37
N GLY A 19 6.94 11.59 -8.17
CA GLY A 19 8.02 10.67 -8.53
C GLY A 19 7.95 9.34 -7.75
N GLN A 20 7.53 9.36 -6.49
CA GLN A 20 7.33 8.13 -5.69
C GLN A 20 6.16 7.31 -6.24
N VAL A 21 5.02 7.95 -6.52
CA VAL A 21 3.85 7.27 -7.09
C VAL A 21 4.17 6.65 -8.44
N TYR A 22 4.86 7.39 -9.31
CA TYR A 22 5.28 6.89 -10.62
C TYR A 22 6.24 5.70 -10.49
N ALA A 23 7.24 5.79 -9.60
CA ALA A 23 8.17 4.71 -9.35
C ALA A 23 7.47 3.45 -8.81
N TRP A 24 6.50 3.60 -7.92
CA TRP A 24 5.69 2.50 -7.40
C TRP A 24 4.86 1.85 -8.50
N VAL A 25 4.13 2.62 -9.30
CA VAL A 25 3.31 2.07 -10.39
C VAL A 25 4.17 1.34 -11.42
N LYS A 26 5.34 1.90 -11.75
CA LYS A 26 6.29 1.24 -12.64
C LYS A 26 6.80 -0.09 -12.07
N LYS A 27 7.19 -0.12 -10.79
CA LYS A 27 7.64 -1.34 -10.11
C LYS A 27 6.53 -2.39 -10.01
N TYR A 28 5.29 -1.95 -9.76
CA TYR A 28 4.13 -2.82 -9.69
C TYR A 28 3.78 -3.45 -11.04
N LYS A 29 3.85 -2.68 -12.13
CA LYS A 29 3.63 -3.22 -13.48
C LYS A 29 4.69 -4.25 -13.90
N ASP A 30 5.93 -4.07 -13.43
CA ASP A 30 7.06 -4.93 -13.79
C ASP A 30 7.10 -6.23 -12.95
N LYS A 31 6.88 -6.13 -11.64
CA LYS A 31 7.11 -7.23 -10.68
C LYS A 31 5.93 -7.49 -9.74
N GLY A 32 4.76 -6.91 -10.03
CA GLY A 32 3.61 -6.97 -9.14
C GLY A 32 3.91 -6.39 -7.76
N ILE A 33 3.22 -6.91 -6.75
CA ILE A 33 3.37 -6.48 -5.36
C ILE A 33 4.80 -6.65 -4.83
N GLU A 34 5.54 -7.66 -5.29
CA GLU A 34 6.92 -7.92 -4.86
C GLU A 34 7.88 -6.81 -5.30
N GLY A 35 7.57 -6.10 -6.38
CA GLY A 35 8.32 -4.93 -6.85
C GLY A 35 8.22 -3.72 -5.91
N LEU A 36 7.15 -3.65 -5.11
CA LEU A 36 6.93 -2.58 -4.12
C LEU A 36 7.62 -2.86 -2.79
N TYR A 37 8.14 -4.07 -2.58
CA TYR A 37 8.82 -4.45 -1.35
C TYR A 37 10.13 -3.66 -1.19
N ASP A 38 10.28 -2.94 -0.08
CA ASP A 38 11.47 -2.13 0.20
C ASP A 38 12.64 -3.05 0.60
N ARG A 39 13.68 -3.10 -0.25
CA ARG A 39 14.92 -3.87 -0.03
C ARG A 39 16.05 -3.02 0.54
N ARG A 40 15.77 -1.78 0.99
CA ARG A 40 16.81 -0.81 1.37
C ARG A 40 17.29 -0.94 2.81
N SER A 41 16.78 -1.91 3.56
CA SER A 41 17.44 -2.44 4.75
C SER A 41 17.96 -3.84 4.45
N LYS A 42 19.04 -4.24 5.12
CA LYS A 42 19.57 -5.61 5.17
C LYS A 42 18.51 -6.56 5.75
N ASN A 43 17.45 -6.83 4.99
CA ASN A 43 16.33 -7.62 5.41
C ASN A 43 16.72 -9.08 5.23
N LYS A 44 16.96 -9.74 6.37
CA LYS A 44 17.01 -11.18 6.51
C LYS A 44 15.83 -11.80 5.73
N ALA A 45 16.09 -12.89 5.00
CA ALA A 45 15.06 -13.64 4.30
C ALA A 45 13.90 -13.98 5.26
N ILE A 46 12.68 -14.21 4.75
CA ILE A 46 11.50 -14.51 5.58
C ILE A 46 11.73 -15.73 6.50
N SER A 47 12.62 -16.65 6.11
CA SER A 47 13.10 -17.78 6.92
C SER A 47 13.93 -17.39 8.15
N GLN A 48 14.43 -16.16 8.19
CA GLN A 48 15.27 -15.57 9.24
C GLN A 48 14.54 -14.46 10.02
N LEU A 49 13.28 -14.16 9.69
CA LEU A 49 12.44 -13.26 10.47
C LEU A 49 12.00 -13.96 11.78
N SER A 50 12.18 -13.28 12.90
CA SER A 50 11.65 -13.73 14.20
C SER A 50 10.12 -13.73 14.14
N ASP A 51 9.47 -14.63 14.89
CA ASP A 51 8.00 -14.72 14.95
C ASP A 51 7.34 -13.37 15.30
N ILE A 52 8.02 -12.53 16.09
CA ILE A 52 7.59 -11.18 16.44
C ILE A 52 7.51 -10.26 15.21
N GLU A 53 8.43 -10.40 14.25
CA GLU A 53 8.47 -9.58 13.04
C GLU A 53 7.38 -9.99 12.05
N LYS A 54 7.14 -11.30 11.91
CA LYS A 54 6.02 -11.84 11.13
C LYS A 54 4.68 -11.39 11.70
N LEU A 55 4.51 -11.52 13.02
CA LEU A 55 3.32 -11.05 13.73
C LEU A 55 3.11 -9.55 13.54
N LYS A 56 4.16 -8.72 13.62
CA LYS A 56 4.04 -7.27 13.38
C LYS A 56 3.62 -6.95 11.94
N ALA A 57 4.12 -7.69 10.95
CA ALA A 57 3.73 -7.51 9.56
C ALA A 57 2.26 -7.90 9.33
N GLU A 58 1.84 -9.03 9.87
CA GLU A 58 0.46 -9.50 9.81
C GLU A 58 -0.50 -8.53 10.53
N ASN A 59 -0.12 -8.04 11.71
CA ASN A 59 -0.90 -7.07 12.46
C ASN A 59 -1.09 -5.75 11.69
N ARG A 60 -0.06 -5.31 10.94
CA ARG A 60 -0.17 -4.14 10.06
C ARG A 60 -1.13 -4.38 8.90
N LEU A 61 -1.06 -5.55 8.27
CA LEU A 61 -1.94 -5.94 7.18
C LEU A 61 -3.41 -5.98 7.66
N LEU A 62 -3.65 -6.66 8.78
CA LEU A 62 -4.97 -6.77 9.39
C LEU A 62 -5.55 -5.39 9.73
N LYS A 63 -4.76 -4.51 10.35
CA LYS A 63 -5.19 -3.13 10.65
C LYS A 63 -5.58 -2.35 9.40
N ALA A 64 -4.81 -2.49 8.31
CA ALA A 64 -5.13 -1.82 7.05
C ALA A 64 -6.45 -2.34 6.46
N GLN A 65 -6.68 -3.66 6.49
CA GLN A 65 -7.94 -4.26 6.05
C GLN A 65 -9.13 -3.79 6.89
N THR A 66 -8.99 -3.76 8.22
CA THR A 66 -10.04 -3.26 9.12
C THR A 66 -10.35 -1.79 8.83
N GLN A 67 -9.34 -0.95 8.61
CA GLN A 67 -9.55 0.45 8.26
C GLN A 67 -10.29 0.59 6.93
N GLN A 68 -9.95 -0.22 5.93
CA GLN A 68 -10.64 -0.21 4.64
C GLN A 68 -12.12 -0.61 4.78
N GLN A 69 -12.40 -1.68 5.52
CA GLN A 69 -13.77 -2.13 5.79
C GLN A 69 -14.57 -1.06 6.54
N GLN A 70 -13.96 -0.39 7.52
CA GLN A 70 -14.63 0.68 8.26
C GLN A 70 -15.00 1.86 7.34
N MET A 71 -14.11 2.26 6.44
CA MET A 71 -14.42 3.30 5.45
C MET A 71 -15.56 2.90 4.52
N GLU A 72 -15.62 1.63 4.12
CA GLU A 72 -16.70 1.10 3.27
C GLU A 72 -18.06 1.10 4.01
N ILE A 73 -18.08 0.70 5.28
CA ILE A 73 -19.26 0.78 6.15
C ILE A 73 -19.72 2.24 6.31
N ASP A 74 -18.79 3.15 6.59
CA ASP A 74 -19.10 4.56 6.81
C ASP A 74 -19.63 5.21 5.53
N PHE A 75 -19.06 4.86 4.37
CA PHE A 75 -19.56 5.29 3.08
C PHE A 75 -21.00 4.83 2.83
N LEU A 76 -21.29 3.53 3.05
CA LEU A 76 -22.63 2.97 2.86
C LEU A 76 -23.67 3.60 3.80
N LYS A 77 -23.32 3.78 5.08
CA LYS A 77 -24.20 4.44 6.07
C LYS A 77 -24.57 5.87 5.67
N ASN A 78 -23.63 6.61 5.11
CA ASN A 78 -23.86 7.98 4.66
C ASN A 78 -24.67 8.04 3.34
N SER A 79 -24.64 6.99 2.51
CA SER A 79 -25.41 6.90 1.26
C SER A 79 -26.87 6.47 1.45
N THR A 80 -27.21 5.90 2.61
CA THR A 80 -28.58 5.44 2.94
C THR A 80 -29.40 6.46 3.75
N LYS A 81 -28.85 7.66 4.00
CA LYS A 81 -29.55 8.77 4.66
C LYS A 81 -30.14 9.75 3.67
#